data_AF-A0A7J2YEZ2-F1
#
_entry.id   AF-A0A7J2YEZ2-F1
#
_cell.length_a   1.000
_cell.length_b   1.000
_cell.length_c   1.000
_cell.angle_alpha   90.00
_cell.angle_beta   90.00
_cell.angle_gamma   90.00
#
_symmetry.space_group_name_H-M   'P 1'
#
loop_
_entity.id
_entity.type
_entity.pdbx_description
1 polymer ?
#
loop_
_entity_poly.entity_id
_entity_poly.type
_entity_poly.pdbx_seq_one_letter_code
_entity_poly.pdbx_strand_id
1 'polypeptide(L)'
;MVAPFKPIVVEWVGGNFVVWDFEASRWLYAHGFYGMPIKVRKPKDLNFNSPLVLSPIEALYLLDKGVISIVDGDRILSRSE
;
A
#
# COMPACT_ATOMS: atom_id res chain seq x y z
N MET A 1 3.97 -14.39 -5.62
CA MET A 1 2.87 -13.41 -5.63
C MET A 1 2.35 -13.30 -7.04
N VAL A 2 1.05 -13.52 -7.25
CA VAL A 2 0.39 -13.11 -8.49
C VAL A 2 -0.02 -11.67 -8.27
N ALA A 3 0.44 -10.75 -9.12
CA ALA A 3 0.06 -9.35 -9.04
C ALA A 3 -1.47 -9.23 -9.26
N PRO A 4 -2.16 -8.30 -8.57
CA PRO A 4 -3.57 -8.07 -8.81
C PRO A 4 -3.81 -7.68 -10.28
N PHE A 5 -4.97 -8.06 -10.84
CA PHE A 5 -5.35 -7.76 -12.24
C PHE A 5 -5.29 -6.26 -12.58
N LYS A 6 -5.39 -5.41 -11.54
CA LYS A 6 -5.16 -3.97 -11.57
C LYS A 6 -4.20 -3.60 -10.43
N PRO A 7 -3.19 -2.73 -10.65
CA PRO A 7 -2.32 -2.27 -9.58
C PRO A 7 -3.11 -1.64 -8.43
N ILE A 8 -2.71 -1.91 -7.20
CA ILE A 8 -3.28 -1.28 -6.01
C ILE A 8 -2.87 0.20 -6.02
N VAL A 9 -3.84 1.10 -5.80
CA VAL A 9 -3.56 2.54 -5.74
C VAL A 9 -3.01 2.90 -4.37
N VAL A 10 -1.90 3.63 -4.36
CA VAL A 10 -1.23 4.15 -3.17
C VAL A 10 -1.11 5.66 -3.31
N GLU A 11 -1.63 6.41 -2.35
CA GLU A 11 -1.50 7.87 -2.33
C GLU A 11 -0.24 8.28 -1.59
N TRP A 12 0.55 9.15 -2.19
CA TRP A 12 1.63 9.85 -1.52
C TRP A 12 1.09 11.12 -0.87
N VAL A 13 1.03 11.14 0.46
CA VAL A 13 0.45 12.26 1.23
C VAL A 13 1.31 12.55 2.45
N GLY A 14 1.78 13.80 2.56
CA GLY A 14 2.56 14.26 3.71
C GLY A 14 3.80 13.40 3.99
N GLY A 15 4.46 12.89 2.94
CA GLY A 15 5.64 12.03 3.04
C GLY A 15 5.36 10.56 3.35
N ASN A 16 4.09 10.14 3.39
CA ASN A 16 3.69 8.75 3.63
C ASN A 16 3.04 8.15 2.38
N PHE A 17 3.22 6.84 2.20
CA PHE A 17 2.59 6.07 1.12
C PHE A 17 1.41 5.28 1.69
N VAL A 18 0.19 5.75 1.43
CA VAL A 18 -1.03 5.27 2.08
C VAL A 18 -1.89 4.47 1.11
N VAL A 19 -2.25 3.25 1.51
CA VAL A 19 -3.27 2.43 0.85
C VAL A 19 -4.58 2.66 1.60
N TRP A 20 -5.53 3.36 0.98
CA TRP A 20 -6.82 3.68 1.62
C TRP A 20 -7.83 2.54 1.56
N ASP A 21 -7.78 1.75 0.50
CA ASP A 21 -8.67 0.61 0.33
C ASP A 21 -8.33 -0.51 1.35
N PHE A 22 -9.31 -0.91 2.15
CA PHE A 22 -9.08 -1.86 3.23
C PHE A 22 -8.84 -3.29 2.73
N GLU A 23 -9.43 -3.66 1.59
CA GLU A 23 -9.21 -4.98 1.01
C GLU A 23 -7.80 -5.11 0.45
N ALA A 24 -7.34 -4.11 -0.30
CA ALA A 24 -5.97 -3.99 -0.79
C ALA A 24 -4.96 -3.92 0.35
N SER A 25 -5.29 -3.19 1.42
CA SER A 25 -4.47 -3.11 2.64
C SER A 25 -4.28 -4.50 3.27
N ARG A 26 -5.37 -5.25 3.47
CA ARG A 26 -5.31 -6.63 3.99
C ARG A 26 -4.56 -7.56 3.03
N TRP A 27 -4.76 -7.39 1.73
CA TRP A 27 -4.10 -8.20 0.72
C TRP A 27 -2.58 -8.03 0.79
N LEU A 28 -2.09 -6.78 0.79
CA LEU A 28 -0.66 -6.47 0.92
C LEU A 28 -0.07 -7.02 2.21
N TYR A 29 -0.77 -6.85 3.33
CA TYR A 29 -0.33 -7.36 4.62
C TYR A 29 -0.27 -8.90 4.64
N ALA A 30 -1.30 -9.58 4.11
CA ALA A 30 -1.36 -11.05 4.09
C ALA A 30 -0.38 -11.71 3.11
N HIS A 31 0.00 -11.02 2.02
CA HIS A 31 0.81 -11.61 0.93
C HIS A 31 2.30 -11.21 0.96
N GLY A 32 2.73 -10.50 1.99
CA GLY A 32 4.15 -10.18 2.18
C GLY A 32 4.49 -9.38 3.43
N PHE A 33 3.54 -9.21 4.36
CA PHE A 33 3.69 -8.37 5.55
C PHE A 33 4.09 -6.93 5.22
N TYR A 34 3.67 -6.43 4.06
CA TYR A 34 3.96 -5.06 3.64
C TYR A 34 3.21 -4.06 4.52
N GLY A 35 3.90 -3.00 4.91
CA GLY A 35 3.33 -1.83 5.57
C GLY A 35 2.77 -2.08 6.97
N MET A 36 2.25 -1.00 7.54
CA MET A 36 1.71 -0.97 8.89
C MET A 36 0.28 -0.39 8.90
N PRO A 37 -0.71 -1.13 9.43
CA PRO A 37 -2.07 -0.63 9.56
C PRO A 37 -2.16 0.59 10.49
N ILE A 38 -2.79 1.68 10.04
CA ILE A 38 -2.93 2.92 10.83
C ILE A 38 -3.90 2.71 11.99
N LYS A 39 -3.45 3.00 13.22
CA LYS A 39 -4.28 3.12 14.44
C LYS A 39 -5.24 1.94 14.70
N VAL A 40 -4.80 0.72 14.47
CA VAL A 40 -5.47 -0.45 15.06
C VAL A 40 -4.71 -0.84 16.32
N ARG A 41 -5.39 -0.85 17.47
CA ARG A 41 -4.89 -1.53 18.68
C ARG A 41 -4.56 -2.96 18.23
N LYS A 42 -3.27 -3.35 18.20
CA LYS A 42 -2.72 -4.56 17.55
C LYS A 42 -3.82 -5.55 17.13
N PRO A 43 -4.14 -5.67 15.83
CA PRO A 43 -5.16 -6.61 15.37
C PRO A 43 -4.83 -7.99 15.92
N LYS A 44 -5.80 -8.66 16.54
CA LYS A 44 -5.60 -10.04 16.99
C LYS A 44 -5.43 -10.98 15.78
N ASP A 45 -5.99 -10.59 14.62
CA ASP A 45 -6.06 -11.36 13.38
C ASP A 45 -5.79 -10.48 12.14
N LEU A 46 -5.65 -11.09 10.96
CA LEU A 46 -5.47 -10.42 9.65
C LEU A 46 -6.69 -9.59 9.19
N ASN A 47 -7.80 -9.62 9.93
CA ASN A 47 -9.03 -8.89 9.63
C ASN A 47 -9.03 -7.49 10.23
N PHE A 48 -8.17 -6.60 9.72
CA PHE A 48 -8.21 -5.18 10.08
C PHE A 48 -8.98 -4.36 9.03
N ASN A 49 -9.57 -3.27 9.51
CA ASN A 49 -10.32 -2.29 8.72
C ASN A 49 -9.68 -0.91 8.91
N SER A 50 -8.46 -0.77 8.41
CA SER A 50 -7.73 0.48 8.45
C SER A 50 -6.87 0.63 7.20
N PRO A 51 -6.51 1.87 6.83
CA PRO A 51 -5.49 2.10 5.84
C PRO A 51 -4.17 1.46 6.24
N LEU A 52 -3.33 1.20 5.26
CA LEU A 52 -1.97 0.67 5.42
C LEU A 52 -0.96 1.72 4.99
N VAL A 53 0.07 1.97 5.81
CA VAL A 53 1.20 2.83 5.43
C VAL A 53 2.37 1.96 5.02
N LEU A 54 2.85 2.16 3.81
CA LEU A 54 4.10 1.56 3.34
C LEU A 54 5.28 2.44 3.71
N SER A 55 6.40 1.83 4.06
CA SER A 55 7.68 2.53 4.08
C SER A 55 8.10 2.90 2.64
N PRO A 56 8.98 3.91 2.46
CA PRO A 56 9.48 4.27 1.13
C PRO A 56 10.12 3.10 0.37
N ILE A 57 10.83 2.23 1.09
CA ILE A 57 11.50 1.06 0.49
C ILE A 57 10.47 0.03 -0.01
N GLU A 58 9.42 -0.23 0.77
CA GLU A 58 8.36 -1.16 0.37
C GLU A 58 7.56 -0.61 -0.81
N ALA A 59 7.21 0.68 -0.79
CA ALA A 59 6.49 1.32 -1.89
C ALA A 59 7.30 1.22 -3.20
N LEU A 60 8.59 1.55 -3.15
CA LEU A 60 9.48 1.45 -4.32
C LEU A 60 9.59 0.02 -4.83
N TYR A 61 9.75 -0.96 -3.93
CA TYR A 61 9.80 -2.37 -4.29
C TYR A 61 8.51 -2.85 -4.97
N LEU A 62 7.36 -2.51 -4.40
CA LEU A 62 6.06 -2.93 -4.95
C LEU A 62 5.74 -2.23 -6.27
N LEU A 63 6.19 -0.99 -6.45
CA LEU A 63 6.12 -0.26 -7.71
C LEU A 63 6.93 -0.98 -8.79
N ASP A 64 8.17 -1.38 -8.50
CA ASP A 64 9.02 -2.14 -9.43
C ASP A 64 8.43 -3.50 -9.82
N LYS A 65 7.66 -4.10 -8.92
CA LYS A 65 6.93 -5.35 -9.18
C LYS A 65 5.63 -5.14 -9.94
N GLY A 66 5.22 -3.90 -10.20
CA GLY A 66 3.94 -3.56 -10.83
C GLY A 66 2.73 -3.93 -9.97
N VAL A 67 2.93 -4.11 -8.65
CA VAL A 67 1.86 -4.48 -7.71
C VAL A 67 1.05 -3.26 -7.32
N ILE A 68 1.70 -2.09 -7.21
CA ILE A 68 1.07 -0.82 -6.88
C ILE A 68 1.27 0.23 -7.96
N SER A 69 0.43 1.26 -7.94
CA SER A 69 0.61 2.53 -8.63
C SER A 69 0.58 3.64 -7.60
N ILE A 70 1.50 4.59 -7.70
CA ILE A 70 1.58 5.72 -6.76
C ILE A 70 0.90 6.94 -7.39
N VAL A 71 0.09 7.65 -6.60
CA VAL A 71 -0.59 8.88 -6.99
C VAL A 71 -0.32 10.02 -6.00
N ASP A 72 -0.35 11.25 -6.50
CA ASP A 72 -0.31 12.51 -5.75
C ASP A 72 -1.49 13.35 -6.23
N GLY A 73 -2.60 13.29 -5.46
CA GLY A 73 -3.91 13.74 -5.93
C GLY A 73 -4.34 12.99 -7.19
N ASP A 74 -4.62 13.72 -8.27
CA ASP A 74 -5.05 13.14 -9.57
C ASP A 74 -3.88 12.72 -10.47
N ARG A 75 -2.63 12.95 -10.04
CA ARG A 75 -1.44 12.67 -10.84
C ARG A 75 -0.84 11.32 -10.47
N ILE A 76 -0.55 10.49 -11.48
CA ILE A 76 0.24 9.26 -11.30
C ILE A 76 1.72 9.65 -11.27
N LEU A 77 2.46 9.16 -10.27
CA LEU A 77 3.90 9.37 -10.14
C LEU A 77 4.69 8.25 -10.83
N SER A 78 5.76 8.63 -11.52
CA SER A 78 6.77 7.70 -12.02
C SER A 78 7.80 7.37 -10.92
N ARG A 79 8.61 6.32 -11.14
CA ARG A 79 9.68 5.93 -10.20
C ARG A 79 10.72 7.04 -9.94
N SER A 80 10.91 7.95 -10.89
CA SER A 80 11.96 8.98 -10.83
C SER A 80 11.50 10.27 -10.13
N GLU A 81 10.22 10.34 -9.75
CA GLU A 81 9.61 11.44 -9.00
C GLU A 81 9.53 11.09 -7.51
#